data_AF-A0A2V9MBW3-F1
#
_entry.id   AF-A0A2V9MBW3-F1
#
_cell.length_a   1.000
_cell.length_b   1.000
_cell.length_c   1.000
_cell.angle_alpha   90.00
_cell.angle_beta   90.00
_cell.angle_gamma   90.00
#
_symmetry.space_group_name_H-M   'P 1'
#
loop_
_entity.id
_entity.type
_entity.pdbx_description
1 polymer ?
#
loop_
_entity_poly.entity_id
_entity_poly.type
_entity_poly.pdbx_seq_one_letter_code
_entity_poly.pdbx_strand_id
1 'polypeptide(L)'
;SFSIDGGAYPYGIGTIDTDTSNTSYPDAEVKANLDPKYYDQITGSCCASTGGAVGDITGTLTGDQLLLKDPAYLWNFIYNVIPKFADSVFQGDQQWSGSGVPPLGTPQSPRLTYVNGDLAMGGGVSGTGVLVVNGELKGNGKNDWTGLILVIGKGVANMSGMNIGINGGIYVVSLQAGNPPTFGTTQFSLGGNSNVQASDTALHLGIENLPPVEVSRREVTSSMDP
;
A
#
# COMPACT_ATOMS: atom_id res chain seq x y z
N SER A 1 -17.35 13.40 3.68
CA SER A 1 -16.84 13.03 5.02
C SER A 1 -15.48 12.41 4.83
N PHE A 2 -14.54 12.77 5.69
CA PHE A 2 -13.29 12.03 5.83
C PHE A 2 -13.58 10.84 6.76
N SER A 3 -13.06 9.66 6.49
CA SER A 3 -13.22 8.50 7.38
C SER A 3 -12.09 7.51 7.18
N ILE A 4 -11.58 6.94 8.26
CA ILE A 4 -10.63 5.83 8.22
C ILE A 4 -11.19 4.76 9.16
N ASP A 5 -11.48 3.57 8.64
CA ASP A 5 -12.07 2.48 9.41
C ASP A 5 -11.22 1.21 9.31
N GLY A 6 -10.71 0.74 10.44
CA GLY A 6 -9.93 -0.50 10.55
C GLY A 6 -10.74 -1.79 10.43
N GLY A 7 -12.08 -1.73 10.39
CA GLY A 7 -12.92 -2.92 10.26
C GLY A 7 -12.74 -3.86 11.46
N ALA A 8 -12.25 -5.08 11.22
CA ALA A 8 -11.94 -6.06 12.28
C ALA A 8 -10.53 -5.91 12.89
N TYR A 9 -9.70 -5.02 12.32
CA TYR A 9 -8.32 -4.81 12.74
C TYR A 9 -8.21 -3.75 13.84
N PRO A 10 -7.16 -3.82 14.68
CA PRO A 10 -6.98 -2.88 15.76
C PRO A 10 -6.92 -1.43 15.25
N TYR A 11 -6.15 -1.18 14.20
CA TYR A 11 -5.90 0.13 13.65
C TYR A 11 -6.50 0.28 12.25
N GLY A 12 -7.03 1.47 11.93
CA GLY A 12 -7.40 1.83 10.55
C GLY A 12 -6.19 2.22 9.70
N ILE A 13 -5.13 2.72 10.33
CA ILE A 13 -3.80 2.89 9.72
C ILE A 13 -2.75 2.26 10.64
N GLY A 14 -2.01 1.29 10.11
CA GLY A 14 -0.80 0.78 10.75
C GLY A 14 0.44 1.51 10.23
N THR A 15 1.30 1.98 11.13
CA THR A 15 2.60 2.54 10.77
C THR A 15 3.72 1.56 11.11
N ILE A 16 4.82 1.60 10.36
CA ILE A 16 6.03 0.82 10.64
C ILE A 16 7.18 1.80 10.82
N ASP A 17 7.88 1.68 11.94
CA ASP A 17 9.13 2.35 12.23
C ASP A 17 10.28 1.34 12.08
N THR A 18 11.10 1.53 11.05
CA THR A 18 12.27 0.68 10.79
C THR A 18 13.52 1.17 11.53
N ASP A 19 13.49 2.36 12.13
CA ASP A 19 14.59 2.94 12.90
C ASP A 19 14.14 3.22 14.34
N THR A 20 14.03 2.15 15.11
CA THR A 20 13.62 2.19 16.53
C THR A 20 14.59 2.96 17.45
N SER A 21 15.70 3.50 16.92
CA SER A 21 16.69 4.26 17.69
C SER A 21 16.44 5.77 17.67
N ASN A 22 15.53 6.24 16.83
CA ASN A 22 15.19 7.64 16.72
C ASN A 22 14.08 8.05 17.72
N THR A 23 13.77 9.35 17.77
CA THR A 23 12.68 9.91 18.59
C THR A 23 11.45 10.30 17.74
N SER A 24 11.38 9.81 16.51
CA SER A 24 10.34 10.12 15.52
C SER A 24 9.40 8.93 15.40
N TYR A 25 8.24 9.02 16.05
CA TYR A 25 7.22 7.98 16.00
C TYR A 25 6.22 8.29 14.87
N PRO A 26 6.12 7.44 13.83
CA PRO A 26 5.28 7.73 12.67
C PRO A 26 3.80 7.90 13.01
N ASP A 27 3.28 7.18 14.01
CA ASP A 27 1.89 7.30 14.44
C ASP A 27 1.60 8.68 15.07
N ALA A 28 2.57 9.26 15.78
CA ALA A 28 2.48 10.60 16.33
C ALA A 28 2.53 11.67 15.22
N GLU A 29 3.37 11.47 14.19
CA GLU A 29 3.47 12.37 13.04
C GLU A 29 2.18 12.42 12.22
N VAL A 30 1.54 11.27 12.00
CA VAL A 30 0.24 11.21 11.32
C VAL A 30 -0.83 11.95 12.14
N LYS A 31 -0.88 11.77 13.47
CA LYS A 31 -1.82 12.47 14.35
C LYS A 31 -1.60 13.99 14.40
N ALA A 32 -0.35 14.45 14.36
CA ALA A 32 0.00 15.87 14.42
C ALA A 32 -0.45 16.66 13.17
N ASN A 33 -0.59 15.98 12.02
CA ASN A 33 -1.00 16.61 10.76
C ASN A 33 -2.52 16.62 10.54
N LEU A 34 -3.31 16.17 11.52
CA LEU A 34 -4.76 16.12 11.46
C LEU A 34 -5.40 17.19 12.35
N ASP A 35 -6.41 17.87 11.81
CA ASP A 35 -7.25 18.77 12.61
C ASP A 35 -8.00 17.95 13.68
N PRO A 36 -7.97 18.35 14.97
CA PRO A 36 -8.59 17.60 16.07
C PRO A 36 -10.06 17.21 15.85
N LYS A 37 -10.83 17.99 15.07
CA LYS A 37 -12.25 17.68 14.81
C LYS A 37 -12.47 16.41 13.96
N TYR A 38 -11.42 15.89 13.34
CA TYR A 38 -11.45 14.67 12.54
C TYR A 38 -10.93 13.45 13.30
N TYR A 39 -10.50 13.59 14.56
CA TYR A 39 -10.00 12.46 15.35
C TYR A 39 -11.06 11.37 15.51
N ASP A 40 -12.32 11.75 15.71
CA ASP A 40 -13.45 10.81 15.84
C ASP A 40 -13.87 10.17 14.49
N GLN A 41 -13.34 10.64 13.37
CA GLN A 41 -13.56 10.07 12.04
C GLN A 41 -12.50 9.03 11.66
N ILE A 42 -11.49 8.84 12.50
CA ILE A 42 -10.49 7.78 12.36
C ILE A 42 -10.83 6.74 13.42
N THR A 43 -11.49 5.66 13.00
CA THR A 43 -11.95 4.60 13.87
C THR A 43 -11.14 3.32 13.62
N GLY A 44 -10.57 2.76 14.69
CA GLY A 44 -9.97 1.43 14.70
C GLY A 44 -10.74 0.54 15.67
N SER A 45 -10.81 -0.77 15.43
CA SER A 45 -11.66 -1.65 16.24
C SER A 45 -11.07 -2.00 17.62
N CYS A 46 -9.79 -1.72 17.89
CA CYS A 46 -9.16 -2.23 19.11
C CYS A 46 -9.52 -1.53 20.41
N CYS A 47 -10.07 -0.31 20.41
CA CYS A 47 -10.46 0.32 21.67
C CYS A 47 -11.53 1.41 21.52
N ALA A 48 -12.40 1.53 22.53
CA ALA A 48 -13.45 2.55 22.63
C ALA A 48 -12.88 3.97 22.46
N SER A 49 -13.31 4.69 21.40
CA SER A 49 -13.25 6.15 21.10
C SER A 49 -12.00 6.98 21.50
N THR A 50 -10.96 6.36 22.02
CA THR A 50 -9.73 6.94 22.60
C THR A 50 -8.52 6.04 22.35
N GLY A 51 -8.73 4.82 21.84
CA GLY A 51 -7.68 3.98 21.29
C GLY A 51 -7.24 4.52 19.95
N GLY A 52 -5.93 4.73 19.75
CA GLY A 52 -5.42 5.37 18.56
C GLY A 52 -5.77 4.57 17.32
N ALA A 53 -6.62 5.09 16.44
CA ALA A 53 -6.94 4.48 15.16
C ALA A 53 -5.77 4.50 14.15
N VAL A 54 -4.70 5.19 14.52
CA VAL A 54 -3.35 5.06 13.97
C VAL A 54 -2.45 4.46 15.04
N GLY A 55 -1.76 3.37 14.72
CA GLY A 55 -0.86 2.69 15.65
C GLY A 55 0.42 2.18 14.99
N ASP A 56 1.51 2.22 15.75
CA ASP A 56 2.76 1.58 15.37
C ASP A 56 2.65 0.06 15.53
N ILE A 57 2.72 -0.66 14.42
CA ILE A 57 2.62 -2.12 14.35
C ILE A 57 3.99 -2.79 14.23
N THR A 58 5.08 -2.04 14.37
CA THR A 58 6.45 -2.56 14.25
C THR A 58 6.67 -3.76 15.16
N GLY A 59 6.26 -3.68 16.43
CA GLY A 59 6.42 -4.77 17.39
C GLY A 59 5.48 -5.96 17.19
N THR A 60 4.45 -5.84 16.35
CA THR A 60 3.42 -6.87 16.18
C THR A 60 3.63 -7.74 14.94
N LEU A 61 4.54 -7.37 14.04
CA LEU A 61 4.84 -8.17 12.84
C LEU A 61 5.55 -9.47 13.21
N THR A 62 5.08 -10.59 12.69
CA THR A 62 5.66 -11.92 12.94
C THR A 62 5.74 -12.76 11.65
N GLY A 63 6.63 -13.76 11.62
CA GLY A 63 6.80 -14.64 10.46
C GLY A 63 7.11 -13.86 9.18
N ASP A 64 6.41 -14.18 8.10
CA ASP A 64 6.59 -13.55 6.77
C ASP A 64 6.28 -12.04 6.77
N GLN A 65 5.53 -11.53 7.75
CA GLN A 65 5.26 -10.08 7.86
C GLN A 65 6.54 -9.28 8.13
N LEU A 66 7.59 -9.91 8.66
CA LEU A 66 8.90 -9.28 8.85
C LEU A 66 9.56 -8.89 7.51
N LEU A 67 9.17 -9.48 6.39
CA LEU A 67 9.65 -9.10 5.05
C LEU A 67 9.25 -7.66 4.68
N LEU A 68 8.21 -7.10 5.32
CA LEU A 68 7.84 -5.68 5.17
C LEU A 68 8.87 -4.72 5.81
N LYS A 69 9.81 -5.25 6.59
CA LYS A 69 10.95 -4.52 7.18
C LYS A 69 12.28 -4.81 6.47
N ASP A 70 12.27 -5.58 5.38
CA ASP A 70 13.49 -5.90 4.63
C ASP A 70 13.54 -5.07 3.32
N PRO A 71 14.43 -4.06 3.23
CA PRO A 71 14.52 -3.21 2.06
C PRO A 71 15.04 -3.98 0.83
N ALA A 72 15.84 -5.04 1.01
CA ALA A 72 16.34 -5.85 -0.10
C ALA A 72 15.23 -6.75 -0.66
N TYR A 73 14.38 -7.31 0.21
CA TYR A 73 13.19 -8.03 -0.22
C TYR A 73 12.24 -7.13 -1.01
N LEU A 74 11.90 -5.96 -0.46
CA LEU A 74 10.98 -5.01 -1.11
C LEU A 74 11.54 -4.47 -2.43
N TRP A 75 12.85 -4.24 -2.50
CA TRP A 75 13.53 -3.88 -3.73
C TRP A 75 13.41 -4.98 -4.79
N ASN A 76 13.68 -6.23 -4.44
CA ASN A 76 13.51 -7.35 -5.36
C ASN A 76 12.05 -7.52 -5.79
N PHE A 77 11.12 -7.39 -4.85
CA PHE A 77 9.68 -7.48 -5.10
C PHE A 77 9.23 -6.46 -6.15
N ILE A 78 9.59 -5.18 -5.99
CA ILE A 78 9.15 -4.11 -6.88
C ILE A 78 9.83 -4.14 -8.26
N TYR A 79 11.14 -4.45 -8.31
CA TYR A 79 11.90 -4.38 -9.57
C TYR A 79 11.93 -5.69 -10.37
N ASN A 80 11.83 -6.86 -9.72
CA ASN A 80 12.08 -8.14 -10.38
C ASN A 80 10.89 -9.10 -10.34
N VAL A 81 10.01 -9.00 -9.33
CA VAL A 81 8.87 -9.90 -9.17
C VAL A 81 7.64 -9.29 -9.82
N ILE A 82 7.12 -8.18 -9.29
CA ILE A 82 5.86 -7.59 -9.73
C ILE A 82 5.78 -7.32 -11.24
N PRO A 83 6.82 -6.77 -11.91
CA PRO A 83 6.74 -6.49 -13.35
C PRO A 83 6.52 -7.75 -14.22
N LYS A 84 6.83 -8.95 -13.71
CA LYS A 84 6.68 -10.21 -14.45
C LYS A 84 5.29 -10.84 -14.28
N PHE A 85 4.60 -10.51 -13.20
CA PHE A 85 3.30 -11.09 -12.85
C PHE A 85 2.14 -10.11 -13.07
N ALA A 86 2.43 -8.82 -13.22
CA ALA A 86 1.40 -7.82 -13.44
C ALA A 86 0.66 -8.05 -14.77
N ASP A 87 -0.68 -8.02 -14.70
CA ASP A 87 -1.55 -8.04 -15.87
C ASP A 87 -1.35 -6.83 -16.77
N SER A 88 -0.85 -5.73 -16.21
CA SER A 88 -0.50 -4.52 -16.94
C SER A 88 0.71 -3.84 -16.35
N VAL A 89 1.67 -3.54 -17.23
CA VAL A 89 2.92 -2.88 -16.89
C VAL A 89 3.00 -1.57 -17.67
N PHE A 90 3.04 -0.45 -16.94
CA PHE A 90 3.21 0.88 -17.50
C PHE A 90 4.60 1.40 -17.16
N GLN A 91 5.32 1.89 -18.17
CA GLN A 91 6.69 2.41 -18.00
C GLN A 91 6.68 3.93 -18.05
N GLY A 92 7.47 4.55 -17.16
CA GLY A 92 7.54 6.00 -17.03
C GLY A 92 6.30 6.60 -16.38
N ASP A 93 6.32 7.92 -16.19
CA ASP A 93 5.26 8.64 -15.51
C ASP A 93 3.93 8.53 -16.25
N GLN A 94 2.86 8.27 -15.48
CA GLN A 94 1.51 8.04 -15.97
C GLN A 94 0.56 9.14 -15.49
N GLN A 95 -0.39 9.49 -16.35
CA GLN A 95 -1.52 10.34 -16.00
C GLN A 95 -2.81 9.68 -16.48
N TRP A 96 -3.67 9.26 -15.56
CA TRP A 96 -4.92 8.59 -15.86
C TRP A 96 -6.08 9.51 -15.54
N SER A 97 -6.86 9.87 -16.56
CA SER A 97 -8.08 10.65 -16.39
C SER A 97 -9.01 10.51 -17.59
N GLY A 98 -10.33 10.59 -17.35
CA GLY A 98 -11.34 10.55 -18.41
C GLY A 98 -11.19 9.31 -19.30
N SER A 99 -11.07 9.51 -20.61
CA SER A 99 -10.88 8.42 -21.58
C SER A 99 -9.46 7.84 -21.60
N GLY A 100 -8.50 8.43 -20.88
CA GLY A 100 -7.11 7.98 -20.80
C GLY A 100 -6.83 6.97 -19.68
N VAL A 101 -7.88 6.49 -19.00
CA VAL A 101 -7.75 5.49 -17.93
C VAL A 101 -7.62 4.09 -18.55
N PRO A 102 -6.58 3.31 -18.21
CA PRO A 102 -6.45 1.94 -18.70
C PRO A 102 -7.46 1.00 -18.03
N PRO A 103 -7.58 -0.26 -18.46
CA PRO A 103 -8.42 -1.25 -17.78
C PRO A 103 -7.83 -1.65 -16.40
N LEU A 104 -8.45 -1.19 -15.31
CA LEU A 104 -7.94 -1.34 -13.93
C LEU A 104 -8.62 -2.44 -13.11
N GLY A 105 -9.31 -3.38 -13.78
CA GLY A 105 -10.00 -4.50 -13.13
C GLY A 105 -11.38 -4.15 -12.58
N THR A 106 -12.13 -5.18 -12.22
CA THR A 106 -13.46 -5.11 -11.59
C THR A 106 -13.54 -6.10 -10.44
N PRO A 107 -14.55 -6.03 -9.55
CA PRO A 107 -14.71 -7.02 -8.49
C PRO A 107 -14.78 -8.48 -8.99
N GLN A 108 -15.27 -8.72 -10.20
CA GLN A 108 -15.36 -10.05 -10.81
C GLN A 108 -14.09 -10.46 -11.58
N SER A 109 -13.24 -9.50 -11.91
CA SER A 109 -11.99 -9.71 -12.65
C SER A 109 -10.96 -8.70 -12.13
N PRO A 110 -10.46 -8.87 -10.89
CA PRO A 110 -9.42 -8.00 -10.34
C PRO A 110 -8.14 -8.09 -11.18
N ARG A 111 -7.29 -7.06 -11.12
CA ARG A 111 -6.03 -7.02 -11.86
C ARG A 111 -4.86 -6.56 -11.00
N LEU A 112 -3.68 -7.12 -11.25
CA LEU A 112 -2.40 -6.59 -10.79
C LEU A 112 -1.88 -5.57 -11.82
N THR A 113 -1.93 -4.29 -11.46
CA THR A 113 -1.48 -3.17 -12.28
C THR A 113 -0.18 -2.61 -11.72
N TYR A 114 0.88 -2.56 -12.52
CA TYR A 114 2.18 -2.03 -12.14
C TYR A 114 2.54 -0.78 -12.96
N VAL A 115 2.91 0.29 -12.26
CA VAL A 115 3.44 1.54 -12.84
C VAL A 115 4.89 1.71 -12.39
N ASN A 116 5.82 1.68 -13.34
CA ASN A 116 7.22 1.97 -13.12
C ASN A 116 7.52 3.45 -13.36
N GLY A 117 7.08 4.30 -12.43
CA GLY A 117 7.16 5.76 -12.50
C GLY A 117 6.14 6.41 -11.57
N ASP A 118 6.03 7.74 -11.65
CA ASP A 118 5.01 8.49 -10.92
C ASP A 118 3.62 8.26 -11.54
N LEU A 119 2.56 8.16 -10.73
CA LEU A 119 1.17 8.03 -11.18
C LEU A 119 0.33 9.21 -10.69
N ALA A 120 -0.26 9.94 -11.64
CA ALA A 120 -1.28 10.94 -11.39
C ALA A 120 -2.67 10.42 -11.78
N MET A 121 -3.55 10.20 -10.80
CA MET A 121 -4.95 9.82 -11.01
C MET A 121 -5.88 11.02 -10.94
N GLY A 122 -6.77 11.17 -11.91
CA GLY A 122 -7.70 12.29 -11.96
C GLY A 122 -9.06 11.96 -12.57
N GLY A 123 -10.10 12.63 -12.09
CA GLY A 123 -11.38 12.69 -12.81
C GLY A 123 -12.14 11.37 -12.96
N GLY A 124 -12.22 10.57 -11.89
CA GLY A 124 -13.09 9.39 -11.85
C GLY A 124 -12.40 8.05 -12.04
N VAL A 125 -11.09 7.95 -11.75
CA VAL A 125 -10.37 6.67 -11.88
C VAL A 125 -10.93 5.67 -10.88
N SER A 126 -11.35 4.50 -11.36
CA SER A 126 -11.84 3.39 -10.54
C SER A 126 -11.15 2.09 -10.92
N GLY A 127 -10.75 1.28 -9.95
CA GLY A 127 -10.11 -0.02 -10.20
C GLY A 127 -10.29 -1.04 -9.08
N THR A 128 -9.95 -2.30 -9.38
CA THR A 128 -10.03 -3.42 -8.42
C THR A 128 -8.85 -4.37 -8.57
N GLY A 129 -8.26 -4.78 -7.46
CA GLY A 129 -7.13 -5.69 -7.39
C GLY A 129 -5.95 -5.04 -6.70
N VAL A 130 -4.77 -5.13 -7.30
CA VAL A 130 -3.53 -4.57 -6.75
C VAL A 130 -3.00 -3.49 -7.67
N LEU A 131 -2.85 -2.27 -7.16
CA LEU A 131 -2.13 -1.20 -7.83
C LEU A 131 -0.75 -1.06 -7.21
N VAL A 132 0.30 -1.18 -8.01
CA VAL A 132 1.68 -1.01 -7.58
C VAL A 132 2.30 0.18 -8.31
N VAL A 133 2.79 1.17 -7.56
CA VAL A 133 3.42 2.40 -8.09
C VAL A 133 4.85 2.47 -7.59
N ASN A 134 5.80 2.34 -8.51
CA ASN A 134 7.24 2.51 -8.26
C ASN A 134 7.67 3.98 -8.40
N GLY A 135 7.05 4.84 -7.60
CA GLY A 135 7.17 6.28 -7.73
C GLY A 135 6.27 7.02 -6.74
N GLU A 136 5.87 8.22 -7.12
CA GLU A 136 4.87 9.01 -6.41
C GLU A 136 3.46 8.70 -6.91
N LEU A 137 2.54 8.37 -5.99
CA LEU A 137 1.11 8.37 -6.26
C LEU A 137 0.53 9.74 -5.87
N LYS A 138 -0.11 10.41 -6.82
CA LYS A 138 -0.82 11.66 -6.58
C LYS A 138 -2.11 11.73 -7.38
N GLY A 139 -2.93 12.73 -7.11
CA GLY A 139 -4.12 12.90 -7.92
C GLY A 139 -5.03 14.06 -7.55
N ASN A 140 -6.12 14.14 -8.29
CA ASN A 140 -7.19 15.08 -8.05
C ASN A 140 -8.58 14.48 -8.29
N GLY A 141 -9.60 15.11 -7.68
CA GLY A 141 -11.00 14.73 -7.91
C GLY A 141 -11.36 13.37 -7.29
N LYS A 142 -12.55 12.88 -7.63
CA LYS A 142 -13.07 11.62 -7.09
C LYS A 142 -12.42 10.43 -7.78
N ASN A 143 -11.88 9.50 -7.00
CA ASN A 143 -11.29 8.25 -7.48
C ASN A 143 -11.66 7.13 -6.50
N ASP A 144 -11.65 5.88 -6.93
CA ASP A 144 -12.04 4.76 -6.08
C ASP A 144 -11.14 3.54 -6.35
N TRP A 145 -10.73 2.82 -5.31
CA TRP A 145 -9.98 1.59 -5.43
C TRP A 145 -10.53 0.52 -4.49
N THR A 146 -10.74 -0.68 -5.01
CA THR A 146 -11.09 -1.86 -4.20
C THR A 146 -9.95 -2.86 -4.22
N GLY A 147 -9.27 -3.07 -3.09
CA GLY A 147 -8.12 -3.95 -2.96
C GLY A 147 -6.90 -3.24 -2.39
N LEU A 148 -5.71 -3.57 -2.89
CA LEU A 148 -4.44 -3.08 -2.35
C LEU A 148 -3.82 -2.02 -3.25
N ILE A 149 -3.29 -0.97 -2.62
CA ILE A 149 -2.40 0.00 -3.27
C ILE A 149 -1.03 -0.09 -2.61
N LEU A 150 0.00 -0.39 -3.38
CA LEU A 150 1.39 -0.48 -2.95
C LEU A 150 2.20 0.66 -3.62
N VAL A 151 2.62 1.65 -2.85
CA VAL A 151 3.48 2.75 -3.32
C VAL A 151 4.88 2.50 -2.77
N ILE A 152 5.69 1.76 -3.53
CA ILE A 152 7.00 1.23 -3.12
C ILE A 152 8.04 1.80 -4.07
N GLY A 153 9.03 2.54 -3.61
CA GLY A 153 10.05 3.15 -4.47
C GLY A 153 10.40 4.55 -3.99
N LYS A 154 9.88 5.60 -4.65
CA LYS A 154 9.98 6.96 -4.09
C LYS A 154 9.27 7.08 -2.74
N GLY A 155 8.18 6.31 -2.56
CA GLY A 155 7.47 6.20 -1.29
C GLY A 155 6.68 7.46 -0.93
N VAL A 156 6.13 8.14 -1.94
CA VAL A 156 5.34 9.36 -1.76
C VAL A 156 3.92 9.10 -2.24
N ALA A 157 2.95 9.21 -1.33
CA ALA A 157 1.54 9.16 -1.65
C ALA A 157 0.90 10.49 -1.25
N ASN A 158 0.73 11.39 -2.22
CA ASN A 158 0.11 12.70 -2.05
C ASN A 158 -1.33 12.70 -2.55
N MET A 159 -2.23 12.28 -1.68
CA MET A 159 -3.66 12.10 -1.98
C MET A 159 -4.50 13.27 -1.46
N SER A 160 -3.86 14.38 -1.07
CA SER A 160 -4.51 15.57 -0.51
C SER A 160 -5.50 16.26 -1.47
N GLY A 161 -5.22 16.19 -2.78
CA GLY A 161 -6.11 16.70 -3.83
C GLY A 161 -7.21 15.72 -4.25
N MET A 162 -7.18 14.49 -3.74
CA MET A 162 -8.10 13.42 -4.11
C MET A 162 -9.30 13.39 -3.17
N ASN A 163 -10.45 12.99 -3.70
CA ASN A 163 -11.59 12.51 -2.92
C ASN A 163 -11.64 10.99 -3.13
N ILE A 164 -10.68 10.26 -2.55
CA ILE A 164 -10.49 8.85 -2.86
C ILE A 164 -11.25 7.95 -1.90
N GLY A 165 -11.97 6.96 -2.43
CA GLY A 165 -12.48 5.82 -1.68
C GLY A 165 -11.53 4.62 -1.82
N ILE A 166 -10.85 4.22 -0.76
CA ILE A 166 -10.10 2.95 -0.70
C ILE A 166 -10.90 1.96 0.12
N ASN A 167 -11.42 0.92 -0.52
CA ASN A 167 -11.96 -0.25 0.14
C ASN A 167 -10.90 -1.36 0.08
N GLY A 168 -10.15 -1.56 1.16
CA GLY A 168 -8.97 -2.42 1.20
C GLY A 168 -7.83 -1.77 1.97
N GLY A 169 -6.64 -1.68 1.37
CA GLY A 169 -5.45 -1.20 2.08
C GLY A 169 -4.48 -0.42 1.19
N ILE A 170 -3.71 0.45 1.83
CA ILE A 170 -2.59 1.15 1.19
C ILE A 170 -1.31 0.91 2.00
N TYR A 171 -0.22 0.62 1.30
CA TYR A 171 1.12 0.48 1.86
C TYR A 171 2.07 1.41 1.13
N VAL A 172 2.75 2.29 1.86
CA VAL A 172 3.65 3.31 1.30
C VAL A 172 5.02 3.15 1.95
N VAL A 173 6.05 2.96 1.12
CA VAL A 173 7.41 2.82 1.60
C VAL A 173 8.41 3.41 0.60
N SER A 174 9.34 4.20 1.12
CA SER A 174 10.46 4.73 0.34
C SER A 174 11.64 3.78 0.40
N LEU A 175 12.22 3.48 -0.76
CA LEU A 175 13.44 2.69 -0.93
C LEU A 175 14.50 3.56 -1.63
N GLN A 176 15.70 3.57 -1.07
CA GLN A 176 16.86 4.23 -1.66
C GLN A 176 17.76 3.20 -2.35
N ALA A 177 18.18 3.54 -3.56
CA ALA A 177 19.14 2.73 -4.31
C ALA A 177 20.46 2.62 -3.53
N GLY A 178 20.97 1.40 -3.42
CA GLY A 178 22.20 1.08 -2.70
C GLY A 178 22.55 -0.39 -2.85
N ASN A 179 23.69 -0.80 -2.31
CA ASN A 179 24.05 -2.21 -2.20
C ASN A 179 24.54 -2.52 -0.77
N PRO A 180 23.66 -2.98 0.13
CA PRO A 180 22.23 -3.26 -0.10
C PRO A 180 21.37 -1.98 -0.20
N PRO A 181 20.15 -2.04 -0.79
CA PRO A 181 19.19 -0.95 -0.73
C PRO A 181 18.75 -0.69 0.71
N THR A 182 18.32 0.54 0.99
CA THR A 182 17.91 0.98 2.34
C THR A 182 16.53 1.65 2.30
N PHE A 183 15.89 1.81 3.46
CA PHE A 183 14.70 2.65 3.55
C PHE A 183 15.05 4.12 3.36
N GLY A 184 14.13 4.85 2.73
CA GLY A 184 14.14 6.31 2.65
C GLY A 184 13.05 6.94 3.53
N THR A 185 12.86 8.24 3.38
CA THR A 185 11.78 8.97 4.05
C THR A 185 10.48 8.81 3.28
N THR A 186 9.54 8.06 3.83
CA THR A 186 8.17 7.95 3.31
C THR A 186 7.40 9.25 3.54
N GLN A 187 6.58 9.63 2.56
CA GLN A 187 5.62 10.73 2.70
C GLN A 187 4.22 10.24 2.36
N PHE A 188 3.27 10.48 3.27
CA PHE A 188 1.86 10.15 3.08
C PHE A 188 1.02 11.37 3.45
N SER A 189 0.15 11.79 2.54
CA SER A 189 -0.88 12.80 2.81
C SER A 189 -2.21 12.35 2.23
N LEU A 190 -3.26 12.53 3.01
CA LEU A 190 -4.63 12.24 2.62
C LEU A 190 -5.49 13.45 2.98
N GLY A 191 -6.35 13.88 2.06
CA GLY A 191 -7.17 15.08 2.24
C GLY A 191 -8.51 14.93 1.52
N GLY A 192 -9.24 16.04 1.43
CA GLY A 192 -10.56 16.06 0.79
C GLY A 192 -11.60 15.19 1.51
N ASN A 193 -12.64 14.79 0.77
CA ASN A 193 -13.66 13.84 1.24
C ASN A 193 -13.24 12.41 0.93
N SER A 194 -12.09 11.99 1.48
CA SER A 194 -11.53 10.66 1.26
C SER A 194 -11.94 9.67 2.35
N ASN A 195 -12.12 8.41 1.97
CA ASN A 195 -12.47 7.32 2.88
C ASN A 195 -11.50 6.15 2.68
N VAL A 196 -10.94 5.60 3.76
CA VAL A 196 -10.17 4.36 3.74
C VAL A 196 -10.84 3.37 4.67
N GLN A 197 -11.35 2.27 4.13
CA GLN A 197 -11.99 1.22 4.90
C GLN A 197 -11.26 -0.11 4.68
N ALA A 198 -10.68 -0.65 5.75
CA ALA A 198 -10.11 -1.98 5.75
C ALA A 198 -11.23 -3.02 5.74
N SER A 199 -11.25 -3.85 4.70
CA SER A 199 -12.25 -4.89 4.49
C SER A 199 -11.55 -6.20 4.18
N ASP A 200 -11.78 -7.23 5.00
CA ASP A 200 -11.20 -8.56 4.81
C ASP A 200 -11.46 -9.10 3.40
N THR A 201 -12.66 -8.84 2.85
CA THR A 201 -13.01 -9.27 1.48
C THR A 201 -12.15 -8.55 0.43
N ALA A 202 -11.98 -7.24 0.55
CA ALA A 202 -11.19 -6.47 -0.41
C ALA A 202 -9.69 -6.75 -0.27
N LEU A 203 -9.21 -6.95 0.96
CA LEU A 203 -7.82 -7.36 1.22
C LEU A 203 -7.56 -8.76 0.66
N HIS A 204 -8.48 -9.72 0.83
CA HIS A 204 -8.34 -11.05 0.26
C HIS A 204 -8.27 -11.00 -1.27
N LEU A 205 -9.17 -10.24 -1.91
CA LEU A 205 -9.13 -10.00 -3.36
C LEU A 205 -7.78 -9.42 -3.79
N GLY A 206 -7.21 -8.46 -3.05
CA GLY A 206 -5.88 -7.93 -3.35
C GLY A 206 -4.77 -8.97 -3.19
N ILE A 207 -4.77 -9.74 -2.09
CA ILE A 207 -3.74 -10.73 -1.79
C ILE A 207 -3.75 -11.88 -2.80
N GLU A 208 -4.92 -12.35 -3.23
CA GLU A 208 -5.04 -13.41 -4.27
C GLU A 208 -4.45 -12.98 -5.62
N ASN A 209 -4.33 -11.67 -5.87
CA ASN A 209 -3.73 -11.12 -7.08
C ASN A 209 -2.21 -10.86 -6.94
N LEU A 210 -1.63 -11.10 -5.77
CA LEU A 210 -0.19 -11.01 -5.58
C LEU A 210 0.52 -12.30 -6.04
N PRO A 211 1.77 -12.20 -6.54
CA PRO A 211 2.54 -13.37 -6.92
C PRO A 211 2.72 -14.31 -5.71
N PRO A 212 2.56 -15.63 -5.88
CA PRO A 212 2.84 -16.58 -4.81
C PRO A 212 4.32 -16.55 -4.46
N VAL A 213 4.63 -16.52 -3.16
CA VAL A 213 6.00 -16.65 -2.65
C VAL A 213 6.33 -18.14 -2.52
N GLU A 214 7.35 -18.62 -3.24
CA GLU A 214 7.82 -20.01 -3.14
C GLU A 214 8.66 -20.15 -1.85
N VAL A 215 8.06 -20.70 -0.79
CA VAL A 215 8.69 -20.75 0.55
C VAL A 215 9.62 -21.95 0.76
N SER A 216 9.58 -22.97 -0.11
CA SER A 216 10.59 -24.03 -0.13
C SER A 216 10.59 -24.82 -1.43
N ARG A 217 11.78 -25.09 -1.99
CA ARG A 217 12.01 -26.10 -3.03
C ARG A 217 12.77 -27.26 -2.42
N ARG A 218 12.19 -28.46 -2.41
CA ARG A 218 12.88 -29.69 -2.01
C ARG A 218 13.41 -30.39 -3.25
N GLU A 219 14.69 -30.22 -3.54
CA GLU A 219 15.35 -30.94 -4.64
C GLU A 219 15.72 -32.35 -4.16
N VAL A 220 15.08 -33.38 -4.73
CA VAL A 220 15.43 -34.78 -4.48
C VAL A 220 16.34 -35.23 -5.61
N THR A 221 17.66 -35.16 -5.40
CA THR A 221 18.60 -35.83 -6.30
C THR A 221 18.54 -37.33 -6.05
N SER A 222 17.92 -38.06 -6.97
CA SER A 222 17.98 -39.52 -7.00
C SER A 222 19.38 -39.94 -7.47
N SER A 223 20.27 -40.29 -6.54
CA SER A 223 21.48 -41.04 -6.88
C SER A 223 21.10 -42.50 -7.17
N MET A 224 20.64 -42.77 -8.38
CA MET A 224 20.71 -44.11 -8.95
C MET A 224 21.80 -44.07 -10.02
N ASP A 225 23.00 -44.44 -9.61
CA ASP A 225 24.09 -44.83 -10.50
C ASP A 225 24.28 -46.35 -10.29
N PRO A 226 24.04 -47.20 -11.30
CA PRO A 226 24.44 -48.61 -11.26
C PRO A 226 25.92 -48.80 -11.59
#